data_AF-A0A1B1K7H8-F1
#
_entry.id   AF-A0A1B1K7H8-F1
#
_cell.length_a   1.000
_cell.length_b   1.000
_cell.length_c   1.000
_cell.angle_alpha   90.00
_cell.angle_beta   90.00
_cell.angle_gamma   90.00
#
_symmetry.space_group_name_H-M   'P 1'
#
loop_
_entity.id
_entity.type
_entity.pdbx_description
1 polymer ?
#
loop_
_entity_poly.entity_id
_entity_poly.type
_entity_poly.pdbx_seq_one_letter_code
_entity_poly.pdbx_strand_id
1 'polypeptide(L)'
;MGFGRPIVARARFDDADRPGFRASESGARAARTPFVSFYTPPEMLTLAREAGFDGAQHVAGTSLAERYFADRSDGLRPSSGEDLLVALPESFVM
;
A
#
# COMPACT_ATOMS: atom_id res chain seq x y z
N MET A 1 14.33 18.54 2.13
CA MET A 1 13.48 17.41 2.58
C MET A 1 12.03 17.77 2.31
N GLY A 2 11.50 17.40 1.14
CA GLY A 2 10.14 17.76 0.74
C GLY A 2 9.27 16.51 0.63
N PHE A 3 8.39 16.29 1.60
CA PHE A 3 7.34 15.26 1.63
C PHE A 3 6.20 15.53 0.60
N GLY A 4 6.53 16.07 -0.57
CA GLY A 4 5.56 16.65 -1.49
C GLY A 4 5.91 16.46 -2.96
N ARG A 5 6.50 15.32 -3.34
CA ARG A 5 6.58 14.99 -4.77
C ARG A 5 5.18 14.62 -5.26
N PRO A 6 4.66 15.23 -6.33
CA PRO A 6 3.45 14.75 -6.97
C PRO A 6 3.81 13.44 -7.67
N ILE A 7 3.70 12.33 -6.94
CA ILE A 7 3.82 11.01 -7.52
C ILE A 7 2.48 10.74 -8.19
N VAL A 8 2.51 10.77 -9.52
CA VAL A 8 1.36 10.42 -10.36
C VAL A 8 0.96 9.01 -9.98
N ALA A 9 -0.20 8.85 -9.35
CA ALA A 9 -0.71 7.59 -8.83
C ALA A 9 -0.80 6.55 -9.95
N ARG A 10 0.26 5.77 -10.13
CA ARG A 10 0.28 4.51 -10.88
C ARG A 10 0.04 3.34 -9.93
N ALA A 11 -0.77 3.55 -8.90
CA ALA A 11 -1.22 2.45 -8.06
C ALA A 11 -1.95 1.45 -8.96
N ARG A 12 -1.41 0.23 -9.03
CA ARG A 12 -1.91 -0.83 -9.91
C ARG A 12 -2.97 -1.60 -9.14
N PHE A 13 -4.19 -1.11 -9.23
CA PHE A 13 -5.37 -1.83 -8.75
C PHE A 13 -5.93 -2.71 -9.88
N ASP A 14 -6.41 -3.88 -9.52
CA ASP A 14 -7.33 -4.64 -10.34
C ASP A 14 -8.58 -3.79 -10.64
N ASP A 15 -9.17 -3.99 -11.82
CA ASP A 15 -10.32 -3.22 -12.29
C ASP A 15 -11.48 -3.24 -11.28
N ALA A 16 -11.68 -4.37 -10.59
CA ALA A 16 -12.72 -4.56 -9.59
C ALA A 16 -12.57 -3.64 -8.35
N ASP A 17 -11.34 -3.23 -8.02
CA ASP A 17 -11.05 -2.50 -6.78
C ASP A 17 -10.99 -0.97 -7.00
N ARG A 18 -10.89 -0.52 -8.26
CA ARG A 18 -10.85 0.93 -8.61
C ARG A 18 -12.06 1.71 -8.11
N PRO A 19 -13.31 1.23 -8.20
CA PRO A 19 -14.45 1.98 -7.68
C PRO A 19 -14.37 2.21 -6.16
N GLY A 20 -13.95 1.18 -5.41
CA GLY A 20 -13.75 1.27 -3.96
C GLY A 20 -12.69 2.30 -3.60
N PHE A 21 -11.53 2.26 -4.28
CA PHE A 21 -10.47 3.25 -4.08
C PHE A 21 -10.96 4.69 -4.31
N ARG A 22 -11.69 4.95 -5.40
CA ARG A 22 -12.24 6.28 -5.70
C ARG A 22 -13.24 6.75 -4.64
N ALA A 23 -14.08 5.85 -4.14
CA ALA A 23 -15.03 6.16 -3.08
C ALA A 23 -14.30 6.54 -1.78
N SER A 24 -13.26 5.77 -1.39
CA SER A 24 -12.42 6.07 -0.23
C SER A 24 -11.69 7.40 -0.37
N GLU A 25 -11.06 7.67 -1.52
CA GLU A 25 -10.37 8.94 -1.78
C GLU A 25 -11.33 10.13 -1.71
N SER A 26 -12.50 10.02 -2.35
CA SER A 26 -13.54 11.05 -2.34
C SER A 26 -14.04 11.32 -0.92
N GLY A 27 -14.31 10.27 -0.15
CA GLY A 27 -14.72 10.37 1.25
C GLY A 27 -13.65 11.03 2.13
N ALA A 28 -12.40 10.62 2.00
CA ALA A 28 -11.26 11.20 2.71
C ALA A 28 -11.12 12.70 2.41
N ARG A 29 -11.28 13.10 1.14
CA ARG A 29 -11.25 14.51 0.74
C ARG A 29 -12.43 15.29 1.33
N ALA A 30 -13.65 14.75 1.28
CA ALA A 30 -14.83 15.38 1.87
C ALA A 30 -14.70 15.54 3.40
N ALA A 31 -14.04 14.60 4.06
CA ALA A 31 -13.73 14.63 5.49
C ALA A 31 -12.55 15.56 5.86
N ARG A 32 -11.92 16.23 4.89
CA ARG A 32 -10.71 17.06 5.07
C ARG A 32 -9.49 16.28 5.57
N THR A 33 -9.42 14.99 5.25
CA THR A 33 -8.27 14.10 5.51
C THR A 33 -7.79 13.43 4.21
N PRO A 34 -7.44 14.20 3.16
CA PRO A 34 -7.15 13.64 1.84
C PRO A 34 -5.93 12.73 1.87
N PHE A 35 -5.89 11.75 0.96
CA PHE A 35 -4.66 11.01 0.67
C PHE A 35 -3.66 11.95 0.00
N VAL A 36 -2.56 12.25 0.70
CA VAL A 36 -1.59 13.27 0.27
C VAL A 36 -0.50 12.67 -0.62
N SER A 37 -0.15 11.41 -0.40
CA SER A 37 0.98 10.76 -1.05
C SER A 37 0.59 9.37 -1.53
N PHE A 38 0.98 9.06 -2.76
CA PHE A 38 0.77 7.76 -3.39
C PHE A 38 2.12 7.21 -3.77
N TYR A 39 2.34 5.92 -3.53
CA TYR A 39 3.60 5.27 -3.81
C TYR A 39 3.34 3.93 -4.47
N THR A 40 4.13 3.61 -5.49
CA THR A 40 4.30 2.23 -5.95
C THR A 40 5.13 1.45 -4.92
N PRO A 41 5.07 0.10 -4.91
CA PRO A 41 5.85 -0.68 -3.96
C PRO A 41 7.36 -0.39 -3.98
N PRO A 42 8.03 -0.21 -5.15
CA PRO A 42 9.44 0.20 -5.18
C PRO A 42 9.69 1.58 -4.56
N GLU A 43 8.76 2.54 -4.72
CA GLU A 43 8.88 3.87 -4.12
C GLU A 43 8.70 3.80 -2.59
N MET A 44 7.78 2.97 -2.08
CA MET A 44 7.61 2.73 -0.64
C MET A 44 8.89 2.16 -0.03
N LEU A 45 9.50 1.16 -0.67
CA LEU A 45 10.75 0.54 -0.22
C LEU A 45 11.92 1.52 -0.26
N THR A 46 12.00 2.35 -1.29
CA THR A 46 13.04 3.38 -1.42
C THR A 46 12.90 4.42 -0.31
N LEU A 47 11.69 4.91 -0.07
CA LEU A 47 11.40 5.87 0.98
C LEU A 47 11.74 5.32 2.37
N ALA A 48 11.44 4.04 2.63
CA ALA A 48 11.78 3.38 3.89
C ALA A 48 13.29 3.39 4.14
N ARG A 49 14.09 3.05 3.12
CA ARG A 49 15.55 3.04 3.19
C ARG A 49 16.12 4.44 3.35
N GLU A 50 15.61 5.42 2.61
CA GLU A 50 16.00 6.83 2.78
C GLU A 50 15.67 7.37 4.18
N ALA A 51 14.66 6.80 4.86
CA ALA A 51 14.31 7.10 6.23
C ALA A 51 15.12 6.33 7.29
N GLY A 52 16.08 5.48 6.88
CA GLY A 52 16.94 4.71 7.77
C GLY A 52 16.41 3.33 8.19
N PHE A 53 15.41 2.80 7.48
CA PHE A 53 14.96 1.41 7.65
C PHE A 53 15.64 0.51 6.62
N ASP A 54 16.77 -0.09 6.98
CA ASP A 54 17.50 -1.00 6.10
C ASP A 54 16.74 -2.32 5.88
N GLY A 55 16.01 -2.79 6.90
CA GLY A 55 15.13 -3.95 6.85
C GLY A 55 13.72 -3.61 6.33
N ALA A 56 13.58 -3.26 5.06
CA ALA A 56 12.28 -2.93 4.45
C ALA A 56 11.80 -4.01 3.46
N GLN A 57 10.57 -4.49 3.64
CA GLN A 57 9.90 -5.44 2.75
C GLN A 57 8.50 -4.96 2.35
N HIS A 58 8.13 -5.23 1.10
CA HIS A 58 6.77 -5.07 0.60
C HIS A 58 6.05 -6.41 0.70
N VAL A 59 4.85 -6.39 1.25
CA VAL A 59 3.93 -7.53 1.28
C VAL A 59 2.72 -7.16 0.43
N ALA A 60 2.55 -7.87 -0.67
CA ALA A 60 1.46 -7.61 -1.61
C ALA A 60 0.11 -8.07 -1.05
N GLY A 61 -0.94 -7.29 -1.29
CA GLY A 61 -2.31 -7.67 -0.90
C GLY A 61 -2.77 -8.98 -1.55
N THR A 62 -2.35 -9.23 -2.80
CA THR A 62 -2.62 -10.49 -3.52
C THR A 62 -1.96 -11.69 -2.85
N SER A 63 -0.74 -11.55 -2.34
CA SER A 63 -0.07 -12.62 -1.60
C SER A 63 -0.77 -12.94 -0.26
N LEU A 64 -1.39 -11.93 0.38
CA LEU A 64 -2.23 -12.15 1.56
C LEU A 64 -3.54 -12.86 1.19
N ALA A 65 -4.15 -12.50 0.05
CA ALA A 65 -5.32 -13.19 -0.48
C ALA A 65 -5.02 -14.68 -0.73
N GLU A 66 -3.93 -14.99 -1.41
CA GLU A 66 -3.49 -16.36 -1.69
C GLU A 66 -3.24 -17.15 -0.41
N ARG A 67 -2.60 -16.55 0.59
CA ARG A 67 -2.22 -17.26 1.83
C ARG A 67 -3.39 -17.50 2.78
N TYR A 68 -4.30 -16.53 2.91
CA TYR A 68 -5.29 -16.53 3.98
C TYR A 68 -6.74 -16.59 3.50
N PHE A 69 -7.01 -16.37 2.21
CA PHE A 69 -8.36 -16.26 1.66
C PHE A 69 -8.64 -17.24 0.50
N ALA A 70 -7.64 -17.99 0.02
CA ALA A 70 -7.77 -18.85 -1.18
C ALA A 70 -8.91 -19.88 -1.10
N ASP A 71 -9.15 -20.47 0.08
CA ASP A 71 -10.15 -21.53 0.26
C ASP A 71 -11.52 -21.03 0.70
N ARG A 72 -11.78 -19.72 0.60
CA ARG A 72 -13.07 -19.15 0.97
C ARG A 72 -14.11 -19.39 -0.11
N SER A 73 -15.22 -20.02 0.29
CA SER A 73 -16.36 -20.26 -0.60
C SER A 73 -17.21 -19.01 -0.88
N ASP A 74 -17.02 -17.93 -0.13
CA ASP A 74 -17.78 -16.68 -0.26
C ASP A 74 -17.10 -15.62 -1.13
N GLY A 75 -15.92 -15.93 -1.67
CA GLY A 75 -15.17 -15.03 -2.56
C GLY A 75 -14.59 -13.79 -1.88
N LEU A 76 -14.62 -13.70 -0.54
CA LEU A 76 -13.99 -12.59 0.17
C LEU A 76 -12.48 -12.63 -0.03
N ARG A 77 -11.89 -11.49 -0.41
CA ARG A 77 -10.45 -11.28 -0.50
C ARG A 77 -10.10 -9.84 -0.11
N PRO A 78 -8.85 -9.56 0.31
CA PRO A 78 -8.38 -8.18 0.42
C PRO A 78 -8.38 -7.49 -0.94
N SER A 79 -8.35 -6.15 -0.92
CA SER A 79 -8.17 -5.35 -2.13
C SER A 79 -6.79 -5.63 -2.74
N SER A 80 -6.69 -5.65 -4.07
CA SER A 80 -5.41 -5.70 -4.78
C SER A 80 -4.50 -4.50 -4.46
N GLY A 81 -5.08 -3.41 -3.95
CA GLY A 81 -4.37 -2.25 -3.46
C GLY A 81 -3.96 -2.27 -1.99
N GLU A 82 -4.27 -3.34 -1.26
CA GLU A 82 -3.95 -3.49 0.16
C GLU A 82 -2.52 -3.98 0.35
N ASP A 83 -1.57 -3.17 -0.11
CA ASP A 83 -0.14 -3.40 0.05
C ASP A 83 0.34 -2.95 1.43
N LEU A 84 1.22 -3.74 2.04
CA LEU A 84 1.86 -3.40 3.32
C LEU A 84 3.37 -3.18 3.11
N LEU A 85 3.90 -2.15 3.76
CA LEU A 85 5.33 -2.00 3.99
C LEU A 85 5.63 -2.44 5.42
N VAL A 86 6.49 -3.45 5.58
CA VAL A 86 7.05 -3.81 6.88
C VAL A 86 8.48 -3.32 6.91
N ALA A 87 8.78 -2.41 7.83
CA ALA A 87 10.08 -1.76 7.96
C ALA A 87 10.61 -2.00 9.38
N LEU A 88 11.81 -2.57 9.47
CA LEU A 88 12.49 -2.91 10.71
C LEU A 88 13.77 -2.07 10.83
N PRO A 89 14.09 -1.55 12.02
CA PRO A 89 15.39 -0.92 12.25
C PRO A 89 16.51 -1.97 12.23
N GLU A 90 17.73 -1.55 11.89
CA GLU A 90 18.96 -2.39 11.88
C GLU A 90 19.11 -3.26 13.13
N SER A 91 18.80 -2.72 14.32
CA SER A 91 18.93 -3.43 15.60
C SER A 91 18.05 -4.68 15.73
N PHE A 92 17.09 -4.88 14.82
CA PHE A 92 16.17 -6.01 14.81
C PHE A 92 16.51 -7.05 13.73
N VAL A 93 17.48 -6.78 12.84
CA VAL A 93 17.96 -7.75 11.84
C VAL A 93 19.10 -8.55 12.49
N MET A 94 18.74 -9.54 13.30
CA MET A 94 19.67 -10.57 13.81
C MET A 94 19.71 -11.80 12.90
#